data_AF-A0A0A6CVP5-F1
#
_entry.id   AF-A0A0A6CVP5-F1
#
_cell.length_a   1.000
_cell.length_b   1.000
_cell.length_c   1.000
_cell.angle_alpha   90.00
_cell.angle_beta   90.00
_cell.angle_gamma   90.00
#
_symmetry.space_group_name_H-M   'P 1'
#
loop_
_entity.id
_entity.type
_entity.pdbx_description
1 polymer ?
#
loop_
_entity_poly.entity_id
_entity_poly.type
_entity_poly.pdbx_seq_one_letter_code
_entity_poly.pdbx_strand_id
1 'polypeptide(L)'
;ERALVAELRAKAVHDAGCWRLPDGDAYYAAAAEAATTVAMSGDEIHRLGLAQVAEIGARIDGILKTQGMTQGTVGERLVALNKRPDQLYPNTDAGRDALLAHLNRQIVAMQARLPEAFASLPKAPVEVRRVPPTIQAGAPGGYYQNASLDGSRPAIYYINLRDTFDRPKFGLATLTHHEAVPGHHLQVSLALESEQIPLIRRRGFFSGYSEGWALYAEQLADEMGMYEGDPLGQVGYLQSLLFRATRLVVDSGMHAKRWSREKATDYLIATTGIARGRSQGEIDRYTVWPGQACSYKIGHTVWTRLRDEAKTRPGYTPKGFHSVLLKGAMPLAILERVVRRTGAGA
;
A
#
# COMPACT_ATOMS: atom_id res chain seq x y z
N GLU A 1 -20.03 -28.30 2.04
CA GLU A 1 -19.49 -27.02 2.52
C GLU A 1 -20.16 -26.51 3.80
N ARG A 2 -21.47 -26.17 3.81
CA ARG A 2 -22.13 -25.60 5.02
C ARG A 2 -22.04 -26.47 6.28
N ALA A 3 -22.19 -27.78 6.16
CA ALA A 3 -22.07 -28.72 7.29
C ALA A 3 -20.64 -28.73 7.88
N LEU A 4 -19.61 -28.72 7.02
CA LEU A 4 -18.21 -28.66 7.44
C LEU A 4 -17.91 -27.34 8.15
N VAL A 5 -18.41 -26.20 7.64
CA VAL A 5 -18.26 -24.89 8.30
C VAL A 5 -18.90 -24.90 9.69
N ALA A 6 -20.07 -25.52 9.85
CA ALA A 6 -20.73 -25.64 11.15
C ALA A 6 -19.92 -26.48 12.14
N GLU A 7 -19.37 -27.61 11.68
CA GLU A 7 -18.50 -28.46 12.49
C GLU A 7 -17.21 -27.73 12.91
N LEU A 8 -16.54 -27.07 11.96
CA LEU A 8 -15.31 -26.31 12.23
C LEU A 8 -15.58 -25.12 13.15
N ARG A 9 -16.74 -24.46 13.03
CA ARG A 9 -17.13 -23.34 13.90
C ARG A 9 -17.22 -23.77 15.36
N ALA A 10 -17.69 -24.99 15.65
CA ALA A 10 -17.75 -25.50 17.02
C ALA A 10 -16.36 -25.72 17.65
N LYS A 11 -15.31 -25.84 16.83
CA LYS A 11 -13.91 -26.03 17.24
C LYS A 11 -13.09 -24.72 17.16
N ALA A 12 -13.65 -23.66 16.61
CA ALA A 12 -12.95 -22.39 16.42
C ALA A 12 -12.79 -21.65 17.75
N VAL A 13 -11.62 -21.07 17.97
CA VAL A 13 -11.31 -20.24 19.14
C VAL A 13 -11.24 -18.76 18.74
N HIS A 14 -11.38 -17.88 19.74
CA HIS A 14 -11.33 -16.43 19.54
C HIS A 14 -9.91 -15.90 19.25
N ASP A 15 -8.87 -16.67 19.57
CA ASP A 15 -7.48 -16.27 19.37
C ASP A 15 -7.16 -16.03 17.88
N ALA A 16 -6.76 -14.79 17.58
CA ALA A 16 -6.47 -14.33 16.21
C ALA A 16 -5.17 -14.91 15.64
N GLY A 17 -4.14 -15.04 16.49
CA GLY A 17 -2.78 -15.34 16.07
C GLY A 17 -2.54 -16.81 15.76
N CYS A 18 -1.73 -17.08 14.74
CA CYS A 18 -1.38 -18.44 14.32
C CYS A 18 -0.41 -19.14 15.30
N TRP A 19 0.16 -18.44 16.28
CA TRP A 19 0.92 -19.00 17.40
C TRP A 19 0.18 -20.12 18.16
N ARG A 20 -1.17 -20.13 18.09
CA ARG A 20 -2.00 -21.16 18.72
C ARG A 20 -1.98 -22.51 17.97
N LEU A 21 -1.52 -22.52 16.73
CA LEU A 21 -1.45 -23.73 15.90
C LEU A 21 -0.16 -24.50 16.22
N PRO A 22 -0.11 -25.82 15.92
CA PRO A 22 1.15 -26.55 15.94
C PRO A 22 2.20 -25.83 15.09
N ASP A 23 3.40 -25.66 15.65
CA ASP A 23 4.51 -24.91 15.05
C ASP A 23 4.17 -23.47 14.62
N GLY A 24 3.23 -22.83 15.32
CA GLY A 24 2.68 -21.52 14.95
C GLY A 24 3.72 -20.41 14.76
N ASP A 25 4.77 -20.36 15.58
CA ASP A 25 5.84 -19.38 15.46
C ASP A 25 6.67 -19.61 14.18
N ALA A 26 7.01 -20.86 13.86
CA ALA A 26 7.71 -21.23 12.64
C ALA A 26 6.84 -20.99 11.39
N TYR A 27 5.55 -21.32 11.48
CA TYR A 27 4.57 -21.03 10.45
C TYR A 27 4.46 -19.52 10.18
N TYR A 28 4.41 -18.69 11.23
CA TYR A 28 4.35 -17.23 11.06
C TYR A 28 5.59 -16.68 10.36
N ALA A 29 6.80 -17.09 10.80
CA ALA A 29 8.05 -16.66 10.18
C ALA A 29 8.10 -17.06 8.69
N ALA A 30 7.72 -18.29 8.36
CA ALA A 30 7.66 -18.77 6.98
C ALA A 30 6.59 -18.03 6.14
N ALA A 31 5.42 -17.74 6.70
CA ALA A 31 4.36 -17.01 6.01
C ALA A 31 4.77 -15.55 5.74
N ALA A 32 5.39 -14.88 6.72
CA ALA A 32 5.92 -13.54 6.57
C ALA A 32 7.06 -13.51 5.53
N GLU A 33 7.98 -14.47 5.55
CA GLU A 33 9.03 -14.59 4.52
C GLU A 33 8.43 -14.87 3.14
N ALA A 34 7.43 -15.75 3.02
CA ALA A 34 6.79 -16.03 1.73
C ALA A 34 6.10 -14.79 1.13
N ALA A 35 5.48 -13.96 1.98
CA ALA A 35 4.82 -12.74 1.53
C ALA A 35 5.79 -11.60 1.20
N THR A 36 6.82 -11.44 2.03
CA THR A 36 7.76 -10.30 1.96
C THR A 36 8.97 -10.61 1.09
N THR A 37 9.33 -11.88 0.94
CA THR A 37 10.59 -12.40 0.37
C THR A 37 11.85 -11.97 1.13
N VAL A 38 11.70 -11.65 2.41
CA VAL A 38 12.77 -11.27 3.35
C VAL A 38 12.60 -12.11 4.61
N ALA A 39 13.66 -12.82 5.02
CA ALA A 39 13.67 -13.56 6.27
C ALA A 39 13.72 -12.59 7.45
N MET A 40 12.67 -12.58 8.27
CA MET A 40 12.57 -11.79 9.50
C MET A 40 11.74 -12.55 10.54
N SER A 41 12.16 -12.51 11.80
CA SER A 41 11.34 -12.97 12.92
C SER A 41 10.18 -12.01 13.18
N GLY A 42 9.12 -12.52 13.82
CA GLY A 42 7.98 -11.67 14.24
C GLY A 42 8.40 -10.51 15.17
N ASP A 43 9.44 -10.72 15.97
CA ASP A 43 10.01 -9.71 16.86
C ASP A 43 10.72 -8.58 16.12
N GLU A 44 11.47 -8.92 15.07
CA GLU A 44 12.10 -7.93 14.20
C GLU A 44 11.06 -7.12 13.42
N ILE A 45 10.03 -7.79 12.90
CA ILE A 45 8.90 -7.13 12.22
C ILE A 45 8.20 -6.16 13.16
N HIS A 46 7.90 -6.58 14.40
CA HIS A 46 7.21 -5.74 15.39
C HIS A 46 8.00 -4.48 15.73
N ARG A 47 9.30 -4.65 16.03
CA ARG A 47 10.20 -3.55 16.38
C ARG A 47 10.39 -2.57 15.22
N LEU A 48 10.54 -3.08 13.99
CA LEU A 48 10.58 -2.26 12.79
C LEU A 48 9.29 -1.45 12.63
N GLY A 49 8.13 -2.09 12.83
CA GLY A 49 6.83 -1.44 12.79
C GLY A 49 6.72 -0.28 13.78
N LEU A 50 7.08 -0.51 15.04
CA LEU A 50 7.04 0.52 16.09
C LEU A 50 7.96 1.71 15.76
N ALA A 51 9.17 1.45 15.28
CA ALA A 51 10.10 2.49 14.87
C ALA A 51 9.54 3.33 13.71
N GLN A 52 8.99 2.69 12.68
CA GLN A 52 8.39 3.38 11.54
C GLN A 52 7.13 4.17 11.92
N VAL A 53 6.30 3.63 12.83
CA VAL A 53 5.13 4.35 13.37
C VAL A 53 5.56 5.64 14.07
N ALA A 54 6.61 5.59 14.89
CA ALA A 54 7.12 6.77 15.58
C ALA A 54 7.68 7.82 14.61
N GLU A 55 8.50 7.41 13.65
CA GLU A 55 9.11 8.29 12.65
C GLU A 55 8.05 9.01 11.79
N ILE A 56 7.10 8.26 11.24
CA ILE A 56 6.03 8.81 10.39
C ILE A 56 5.08 9.67 11.22
N GLY A 57 4.75 9.22 12.45
CA GLY A 57 3.93 9.98 13.38
C GLY A 57 4.50 11.35 13.70
N ALA A 58 5.83 11.46 13.90
CA ALA A 58 6.51 12.74 14.14
C ALA A 58 6.41 13.69 12.92
N ARG A 59 6.51 13.17 11.69
CA ARG A 59 6.34 13.97 10.47
C ARG A 59 4.91 14.51 10.36
N ILE A 60 3.92 13.66 10.61
CA ILE A 60 2.50 14.06 10.61
C ILE A 60 2.24 15.10 11.69
N ASP A 61 2.77 14.90 12.90
CA ASP A 61 2.64 15.86 14.00
C ASP A 61 3.14 17.26 13.61
N GLY A 62 4.31 17.34 12.98
CA GLY A 62 4.89 18.59 12.48
C GLY A 62 3.94 19.31 11.53
N ILE A 63 3.43 18.63 10.50
CA ILE A 63 2.54 19.24 9.51
C ILE A 63 1.19 19.62 10.15
N LEU A 64 0.59 18.76 10.95
CA LEU A 64 -0.70 19.06 11.60
C LEU A 64 -0.61 20.29 12.51
N LYS A 65 0.52 20.49 13.21
CA LYS A 65 0.76 21.70 14.02
C LYS A 65 0.80 22.97 13.17
N THR A 66 1.42 22.95 11.98
CA THR A 66 1.40 24.12 11.08
C THR A 66 0.01 24.41 10.53
N GLN A 67 -0.86 23.39 10.47
CA GLN A 67 -2.28 23.52 10.10
C GLN A 67 -3.19 23.88 11.30
N GLY A 68 -2.63 24.26 12.45
CA GLY A 68 -3.38 24.65 13.65
C GLY A 68 -3.94 23.49 14.47
N MET A 69 -3.67 22.24 14.11
CA MET A 69 -4.12 21.05 14.84
C MET A 69 -3.07 20.64 15.88
N THR A 70 -3.11 21.29 17.05
CA THR A 70 -2.08 21.17 18.10
C THR A 70 -2.48 20.33 19.32
N GLN A 71 -3.77 20.01 19.48
CA GLN A 71 -4.31 19.32 20.66
C GLN A 71 -4.48 17.82 20.41
N GLY A 72 -4.14 17.01 21.43
CA GLY A 72 -4.26 15.55 21.39
C GLY A 72 -3.13 14.84 20.64
N THR A 73 -3.22 13.52 20.62
CA THR A 73 -2.32 12.62 19.88
C THR A 73 -2.44 12.84 18.37
N VAL A 74 -1.48 12.32 17.60
CA VAL A 74 -1.54 12.34 16.13
C VAL A 74 -2.79 11.60 15.63
N GLY A 75 -3.08 10.43 16.19
CA GLY A 75 -4.26 9.65 15.81
C GLY A 75 -5.58 10.39 16.05
N GLU A 76 -5.74 11.05 17.20
CA GLU A 76 -6.94 11.87 17.49
C GLU A 76 -7.11 13.02 16.48
N ARG A 77 -6.01 13.68 16.11
CA ARG A 77 -6.04 14.74 15.09
C ARG A 77 -6.34 14.19 13.70
N LEU A 78 -5.85 13.00 13.35
CA LEU A 78 -6.24 12.31 12.11
C LEU A 78 -7.72 11.93 12.11
N VAL A 79 -8.29 11.48 13.23
CA VAL A 79 -9.73 11.24 13.37
C VAL A 79 -10.52 12.53 13.16
N ALA A 80 -10.07 13.65 13.74
CA ALA A 80 -10.71 14.95 13.55
C ALA A 80 -10.64 15.39 12.07
N LEU A 81 -9.48 15.21 11.43
CA LEU A 81 -9.29 15.53 10.01
C LEU A 81 -10.20 14.69 9.09
N ASN A 82 -10.37 13.40 9.38
CA ASN A 82 -11.29 12.50 8.66
C ASN A 82 -12.75 12.96 8.72
N LYS A 83 -13.15 13.74 9.73
CA LYS A 83 -14.52 14.21 9.94
C LYS A 83 -14.77 15.64 9.46
N ARG A 84 -13.72 16.35 9.01
CA ARG A 84 -13.82 17.75 8.60
C ARG A 84 -14.72 17.90 7.37
N PRO A 85 -15.76 18.76 7.37
CA PRO A 85 -16.68 18.90 6.24
C PRO A 85 -15.99 19.25 4.91
N ASP A 86 -14.93 20.06 4.94
CA ASP A 86 -14.16 20.41 3.75
C ASP A 86 -13.43 19.21 3.11
N GLN A 87 -13.19 18.16 3.90
CA GLN A 87 -12.53 16.93 3.47
C GLN A 87 -13.50 15.84 2.96
N LEU A 88 -14.80 16.07 3.03
CA LEU A 88 -15.80 15.07 2.67
C LEU A 88 -16.43 15.37 1.30
N TYR A 89 -16.76 14.30 0.57
CA TYR A 89 -17.72 14.36 -0.53
C TYR A 89 -19.09 13.97 -0.01
N PRO A 90 -20.18 14.60 -0.49
CA PRO A 90 -21.53 14.15 -0.20
C PRO A 90 -21.70 12.68 -0.59
N ASN A 91 -22.44 11.91 0.21
CA ASN A 91 -22.69 10.49 -0.04
C ASN A 91 -23.81 10.27 -1.10
N THR A 92 -23.71 10.98 -2.21
CA THR A 92 -24.64 10.98 -3.36
C THR A 92 -23.90 10.56 -4.63
N ASP A 93 -24.63 10.21 -5.69
CA ASP A 93 -23.98 9.88 -6.96
C ASP A 93 -23.17 11.03 -7.54
N ALA A 94 -23.67 12.26 -7.45
CA ALA A 94 -22.92 13.45 -7.85
C ALA A 94 -21.63 13.63 -7.02
N GLY A 95 -21.67 13.36 -5.70
CA GLY A 95 -20.49 13.40 -4.86
C GLY A 95 -19.45 12.35 -5.22
N ARG A 96 -19.91 11.13 -5.54
CA ARG A 96 -19.06 10.05 -6.05
C ARG A 96 -18.48 10.37 -7.44
N ASP A 97 -19.22 11.03 -8.33
CA ASP A 97 -18.71 11.46 -9.64
C ASP A 97 -17.67 12.56 -9.51
N ALA A 98 -17.90 13.54 -8.63
CA ALA A 98 -16.93 14.58 -8.33
C ALA A 98 -15.62 14.00 -7.78
N LEU A 99 -15.72 12.95 -6.96
CA LEU A 99 -14.57 12.20 -6.47
C LEU A 99 -13.83 11.50 -7.63
N LEU A 100 -14.52 10.76 -8.50
CA LEU A 100 -13.87 10.13 -9.65
C LEU A 100 -13.19 11.13 -10.58
N ALA A 101 -13.82 12.28 -10.82
CA ALA A 101 -13.24 13.36 -11.61
C ALA A 101 -11.95 13.91 -10.97
N HIS A 102 -11.91 13.98 -9.63
CA HIS A 102 -10.69 14.34 -8.89
C HIS A 102 -9.56 13.34 -9.11
N LEU A 103 -9.84 12.04 -9.02
CA LEU A 103 -8.83 11.00 -9.26
C LEU A 103 -8.30 11.03 -10.70
N ASN A 104 -9.18 11.24 -11.68
CA ASN A 104 -8.77 11.38 -13.08
C ASN A 104 -7.83 12.57 -13.30
N ARG A 105 -8.10 13.73 -12.68
CA ARG A 105 -7.18 14.89 -12.74
C ARG A 105 -5.81 14.56 -12.15
N GLN A 106 -5.77 13.81 -11.04
CA GLN A 106 -4.52 13.40 -10.41
C GLN A 106 -3.71 12.44 -11.30
N ILE A 107 -4.38 11.51 -11.99
CA ILE A 107 -3.72 10.62 -12.96
C ILE A 107 -3.10 11.44 -14.09
N VAL A 108 -3.85 12.35 -14.71
CA VAL A 108 -3.36 13.20 -15.81
C VAL A 108 -2.17 14.05 -15.36
N ALA A 109 -2.27 14.68 -14.19
CA ALA A 109 -1.20 15.50 -13.63
C ALA A 109 0.09 14.69 -13.41
N MET A 110 -0.01 13.48 -12.86
CA MET A 110 1.14 12.60 -12.67
C MET A 110 1.68 12.06 -14.01
N GLN A 111 0.82 11.70 -14.96
CA GLN A 111 1.23 11.21 -16.29
C GLN A 111 2.15 12.21 -17.00
N ALA A 112 1.85 13.50 -16.92
CA ALA A 112 2.68 14.56 -17.50
C ALA A 112 4.10 14.60 -16.93
N ARG A 113 4.29 14.10 -15.69
CA ARG A 113 5.55 14.14 -14.95
C ARG A 113 6.32 12.83 -14.95
N LEU A 114 5.69 11.72 -15.34
CA LEU A 114 6.38 10.42 -15.46
C LEU A 114 7.68 10.49 -16.29
N PRO A 115 7.77 11.27 -17.39
CA PRO A 115 9.02 11.43 -18.14
C PRO A 115 10.19 12.05 -17.34
N GLU A 116 9.97 12.60 -16.15
CA GLU A 116 11.05 13.06 -15.27
C GLU A 116 11.80 11.88 -14.63
N ALA A 117 11.06 10.82 -14.26
CA ALA A 117 11.58 9.70 -13.47
C ALA A 117 11.65 8.35 -14.22
N PHE A 118 11.00 8.23 -15.38
CA PHE A 118 10.88 6.96 -16.11
C PHE A 118 11.32 7.11 -17.57
N ALA A 119 12.10 6.14 -18.07
CA ALA A 119 12.53 6.09 -19.48
C ALA A 119 11.48 5.42 -20.39
N SER A 120 10.64 4.56 -19.82
CA SER A 120 9.61 3.80 -20.53
C SER A 120 8.29 4.02 -19.83
N LEU A 121 7.24 4.21 -20.61
CA LEU A 121 5.88 4.43 -20.13
C LEU A 121 4.96 3.35 -20.73
N PRO A 122 3.93 2.91 -19.98
CA PRO A 122 2.98 1.92 -20.47
C PRO A 122 2.14 2.48 -21.61
N LYS A 123 1.81 1.62 -22.58
CA LYS A 123 0.89 1.91 -23.68
C LYS A 123 -0.56 1.73 -23.26
N ALA A 124 -0.83 0.74 -22.41
CA ALA A 124 -2.17 0.48 -21.91
C ALA A 124 -2.70 1.70 -21.12
N PRO A 125 -3.92 2.18 -21.37
CA PRO A 125 -4.52 3.24 -20.56
C PRO A 125 -5.00 2.69 -19.21
N VAL A 126 -5.15 3.59 -18.23
CA VAL A 126 -5.79 3.32 -16.95
C VAL A 126 -7.03 4.18 -16.77
N GLU A 127 -8.12 3.55 -16.34
CA GLU A 127 -9.36 4.23 -15.98
C GLU A 127 -9.66 4.08 -14.50
N VAL A 128 -10.32 5.08 -13.91
CA VAL A 128 -10.84 4.97 -12.56
C VAL A 128 -12.31 4.58 -12.61
N ARG A 129 -12.69 3.52 -11.90
CA ARG A 129 -14.09 3.06 -11.84
C ARG A 129 -14.53 2.82 -10.41
N ARG A 130 -15.83 3.00 -10.16
CA ARG A 130 -16.42 2.58 -8.89
C ARG A 130 -16.46 1.07 -8.83
N VAL A 131 -16.24 0.51 -7.64
CA VAL A 131 -16.59 -0.88 -7.40
C VAL A 131 -18.11 -1.04 -7.59
N PRO A 132 -18.59 -2.06 -8.34
CA PRO A 132 -20.01 -2.29 -8.54
C PRO A 132 -20.76 -2.49 -7.20
N PRO A 133 -22.00 -1.97 -7.05
CA PRO A 133 -22.78 -2.10 -5.82
C PRO A 133 -22.99 -3.55 -5.37
N THR A 134 -23.04 -4.50 -6.30
CA THR A 134 -23.23 -5.93 -6.03
C THR A 134 -22.05 -6.58 -5.29
N ILE A 135 -20.85 -6.00 -5.38
CA ILE A 135 -19.63 -6.57 -4.77
C ILE A 135 -18.95 -5.61 -3.77
N GLN A 136 -19.34 -4.33 -3.73
CA GLN A 136 -18.67 -3.32 -2.90
C GLN A 136 -18.68 -3.62 -1.39
N ALA A 137 -19.57 -4.48 -0.90
CA ALA A 137 -19.58 -4.87 0.51
C ALA A 137 -18.37 -5.74 0.91
N GLY A 138 -17.86 -6.57 -0.01
CA GLY A 138 -16.71 -7.45 0.20
C GLY A 138 -15.43 -6.99 -0.50
N ALA A 139 -15.49 -5.93 -1.30
CA ALA A 139 -14.33 -5.41 -2.02
C ALA A 139 -13.42 -4.55 -1.12
N PRO A 140 -12.10 -4.53 -1.38
CA PRO A 140 -11.17 -3.69 -0.64
C PRO A 140 -11.41 -2.20 -0.95
N GLY A 141 -10.69 -1.33 -0.24
CA GLY A 141 -10.82 0.11 -0.43
C GLY A 141 -10.49 0.55 -1.88
N GLY A 142 -9.31 0.21 -2.36
CA GLY A 142 -8.93 0.37 -3.76
C GLY A 142 -8.32 -0.92 -4.25
N TYR A 143 -8.35 -1.16 -5.56
CA TYR A 143 -7.54 -2.19 -6.18
C TYR A 143 -7.33 -1.92 -7.66
N TYR A 144 -6.19 -2.37 -8.15
CA TYR A 144 -5.84 -2.35 -9.56
C TYR A 144 -6.24 -3.66 -10.27
N GLN A 145 -6.78 -3.52 -11.49
CA GLN A 145 -7.02 -4.61 -12.42
C GLN A 145 -6.23 -4.37 -13.71
N ASN A 146 -5.48 -5.38 -14.13
CA ASN A 146 -4.67 -5.34 -15.34
C ASN A 146 -5.53 -5.18 -16.60
N ALA A 147 -4.98 -4.44 -17.57
CA ALA A 147 -5.46 -4.45 -18.95
C ALA A 147 -5.49 -5.89 -19.51
N SER A 148 -6.38 -6.15 -20.46
CA SER A 148 -6.33 -7.41 -21.20
C SER A 148 -5.12 -7.42 -22.13
N LEU A 149 -4.54 -8.61 -22.37
CA LEU A 149 -3.36 -8.75 -23.23
C LEU A 149 -3.64 -8.41 -24.70
N ASP A 150 -4.89 -8.56 -25.12
CA ASP A 150 -5.39 -8.25 -26.47
C ASP A 150 -5.83 -6.78 -26.65
N GLY A 151 -5.74 -5.96 -25.59
CA GLY A 151 -6.15 -4.56 -25.62
C GLY A 151 -7.67 -4.31 -25.58
N SER A 152 -8.52 -5.35 -25.54
CA SER A 152 -9.98 -5.20 -25.50
C SER A 152 -10.52 -4.50 -24.23
N ARG A 153 -9.76 -4.50 -23.13
CA ARG A 153 -10.11 -3.81 -21.88
C ARG A 153 -8.92 -3.01 -21.34
N PRO A 154 -9.12 -1.74 -20.95
CA PRO A 154 -8.10 -0.94 -20.30
C PRO A 154 -7.74 -1.52 -18.92
N ALA A 155 -6.65 -1.01 -18.35
CA ALA A 155 -6.40 -1.22 -16.94
C ALA A 155 -7.40 -0.41 -16.11
N ILE A 156 -7.77 -0.90 -14.93
CA ILE A 156 -8.79 -0.27 -14.10
C ILE A 156 -8.27 -0.10 -12.69
N TYR A 157 -8.22 1.13 -12.20
CA TYR A 157 -8.16 1.44 -10.78
C TYR A 157 -9.60 1.48 -10.25
N TYR A 158 -9.98 0.45 -9.50
CA TYR A 158 -11.24 0.41 -8.80
C TYR A 158 -11.15 1.12 -7.45
N ILE A 159 -12.14 1.97 -7.16
CA ILE A 159 -12.32 2.59 -5.85
C ILE A 159 -13.69 2.26 -5.26
N ASN A 160 -13.69 1.76 -4.02
CA ASN A 160 -14.91 1.43 -3.30
C ASN A 160 -15.54 2.68 -2.69
N LEU A 161 -16.71 3.06 -3.21
CA LEU A 161 -17.46 4.25 -2.81
C LEU A 161 -18.80 3.89 -2.14
N ARG A 162 -18.86 2.73 -1.44
CA ARG A 162 -20.02 2.36 -0.62
C ARG A 162 -20.41 3.50 0.32
N ASP A 163 -19.41 4.07 0.97
CA ASP A 163 -19.52 5.28 1.79
C ASP A 163 -18.41 6.26 1.40
N THR A 164 -18.76 7.48 1.00
CA THR A 164 -17.77 8.52 0.67
C THR A 164 -17.01 9.00 1.91
N PHE A 165 -17.53 8.79 3.11
CA PHE A 165 -16.85 9.10 4.37
C PHE A 165 -15.54 8.30 4.54
N ASP A 166 -15.46 7.10 3.98
CA ASP A 166 -14.24 6.28 3.98
C ASP A 166 -13.14 6.84 3.06
N ARG A 167 -13.44 7.92 2.31
CA ARG A 167 -12.59 8.54 1.28
C ARG A 167 -12.46 10.05 1.45
N PRO A 168 -11.82 10.49 2.56
CA PRO A 168 -11.55 11.90 2.74
C PRO A 168 -10.59 12.39 1.64
N LYS A 169 -10.82 13.62 1.16
CA LYS A 169 -10.11 14.23 0.03
C LYS A 169 -8.59 14.18 0.17
N PHE A 170 -8.08 14.51 1.36
CA PHE A 170 -6.64 14.55 1.63
C PHE A 170 -5.94 13.18 1.42
N GLY A 171 -6.67 12.06 1.55
CA GLY A 171 -6.13 10.72 1.32
C GLY A 171 -6.27 10.20 -0.11
N LEU A 172 -6.88 10.95 -1.03
CA LEU A 172 -7.18 10.44 -2.38
C LEU A 172 -5.97 10.40 -3.30
N ALA A 173 -5.10 11.41 -3.23
CA ALA A 173 -3.92 11.51 -4.11
C ALA A 173 -3.00 10.30 -3.94
N THR A 174 -2.68 9.95 -2.70
CA THR A 174 -1.76 8.85 -2.40
C THR A 174 -2.33 7.51 -2.88
N LEU A 175 -3.64 7.28 -2.73
CA LEU A 175 -4.26 6.07 -3.26
C LEU A 175 -4.24 6.03 -4.80
N THR A 176 -4.46 7.17 -5.46
CA THR A 176 -4.31 7.27 -6.92
C THR A 176 -2.88 6.95 -7.37
N HIS A 177 -1.87 7.48 -6.66
CA HIS A 177 -0.47 7.18 -6.96
C HIS A 177 -0.11 5.71 -6.72
N HIS A 178 -0.73 5.08 -5.71
CA HIS A 178 -0.56 3.66 -5.39
C HIS A 178 -1.16 2.75 -6.47
N GLU A 179 -2.43 2.97 -6.85
CA GLU A 179 -3.18 2.05 -7.71
C GLU A 179 -2.97 2.31 -9.21
N ALA A 180 -2.79 3.58 -9.59
CA ALA A 180 -2.57 3.98 -10.97
C ALA A 180 -1.10 4.31 -11.22
N VAL A 181 -0.77 5.59 -11.41
CA VAL A 181 0.59 6.04 -11.75
C VAL A 181 1.18 6.90 -10.64
N PRO A 182 2.46 6.70 -10.25
CA PRO A 182 3.44 5.76 -10.81
C PRO A 182 3.41 4.34 -10.19
N GLY A 183 2.36 3.97 -9.46
CA GLY A 183 2.26 2.70 -8.74
C GLY A 183 1.92 1.48 -9.61
N HIS A 184 0.87 0.75 -9.24
CA HIS A 184 0.55 -0.56 -9.83
C HIS A 184 0.36 -0.53 -11.34
N HIS A 185 -0.35 0.46 -11.89
CA HIS A 185 -0.54 0.53 -13.33
C HIS A 185 0.78 0.64 -14.08
N LEU A 186 1.67 1.54 -13.64
CA LEU A 186 2.98 1.67 -14.26
C LEU A 186 3.79 0.37 -14.15
N GLN A 187 3.91 -0.18 -12.94
CA GLN A 187 4.71 -1.38 -12.68
C GLN A 187 4.23 -2.60 -13.46
N VAL A 188 2.92 -2.84 -13.44
CA VAL A 188 2.35 -4.06 -14.04
C VAL A 188 2.30 -3.94 -15.55
N SER A 189 1.89 -2.79 -16.09
CA SER A 189 1.81 -2.61 -17.53
C SER A 189 3.20 -2.64 -18.19
N LEU A 190 4.22 -2.03 -17.58
CA LEU A 190 5.60 -2.14 -18.09
C LEU A 190 6.10 -3.59 -18.11
N ALA A 191 5.76 -4.40 -17.12
CA ALA A 191 6.12 -5.81 -17.10
C ALA A 191 5.34 -6.63 -18.15
N LEU A 192 4.05 -6.36 -18.33
CA LEU A 192 3.20 -7.03 -19.32
C LEU A 192 3.61 -6.73 -20.76
N GLU A 193 4.02 -5.49 -21.02
CA GLU A 193 4.43 -5.01 -22.33
C GLU A 193 5.91 -5.28 -22.64
N SER A 194 6.70 -5.71 -21.66
CA SER A 194 8.15 -5.90 -21.81
C SER A 194 8.49 -7.09 -22.71
N GLU A 195 9.25 -6.81 -23.77
CA GLU A 195 9.84 -7.82 -24.65
C GLU A 195 11.13 -8.45 -24.07
N GLN A 196 11.65 -7.91 -22.96
CA GLN A 196 12.92 -8.34 -22.35
C GLN A 196 12.77 -9.60 -21.47
N ILE A 197 11.55 -10.05 -21.22
CA ILE A 197 11.25 -11.16 -20.30
C ILE A 197 10.24 -12.15 -20.91
N PRO A 198 10.36 -13.45 -20.55
CA PRO A 198 9.43 -14.47 -21.02
C PRO A 198 8.03 -14.25 -20.44
N LEU A 199 7.00 -14.72 -21.16
CA LEU A 199 5.58 -14.51 -20.82
C LEU A 199 5.24 -14.86 -19.37
N ILE A 200 5.81 -15.95 -18.83
CA ILE A 200 5.58 -16.37 -17.43
C ILE A 200 6.00 -15.28 -16.42
N ARG A 201 7.04 -14.50 -16.71
CA ARG A 201 7.52 -13.42 -15.84
C ARG A 201 6.74 -12.13 -16.02
N ARG A 202 6.13 -11.92 -17.19
CA ARG A 202 5.26 -10.75 -17.45
C ARG A 202 4.06 -10.68 -16.52
N ARG A 203 3.58 -11.84 -16.04
CA ARG A 203 2.47 -11.98 -15.08
C ARG A 203 2.90 -12.35 -13.66
N GLY A 204 4.20 -12.37 -13.38
CA GLY A 204 4.71 -12.70 -12.05
C GLY A 204 4.20 -11.70 -11.01
N PHE A 205 3.86 -12.19 -9.83
CA PHE A 205 3.45 -11.37 -8.69
C PHE A 205 4.20 -11.81 -7.44
N PHE A 206 4.84 -10.87 -6.77
CA PHE A 206 5.51 -11.05 -5.48
C PHE A 206 5.07 -9.91 -4.59
N SER A 207 4.34 -10.20 -3.50
CA SER A 207 3.68 -9.16 -2.71
C SER A 207 4.68 -8.12 -2.19
N GLY A 208 5.82 -8.55 -1.64
CA GLY A 208 6.88 -7.63 -1.19
C GLY A 208 7.41 -6.69 -2.29
N TYR A 209 7.55 -7.19 -3.51
CA TYR A 209 7.98 -6.36 -4.65
C TYR A 209 6.89 -5.39 -5.08
N SER A 210 5.68 -5.88 -5.35
CA SER A 210 4.61 -5.11 -5.98
C SER A 210 3.98 -4.11 -5.02
N GLU A 211 3.70 -4.52 -3.78
CA GLU A 211 3.15 -3.64 -2.75
C GLU A 211 4.21 -2.66 -2.24
N GLY A 212 5.46 -3.13 -2.14
CA GLY A 212 6.60 -2.28 -1.84
C GLY A 212 6.85 -1.21 -2.90
N TRP A 213 6.71 -1.56 -4.18
CA TRP A 213 6.80 -0.62 -5.29
C TRP A 213 5.70 0.44 -5.21
N ALA A 214 4.44 0.03 -5.03
CA ALA A 214 3.33 0.97 -4.99
C ALA A 214 3.46 1.96 -3.82
N LEU A 215 3.92 1.49 -2.65
CA LEU A 215 4.20 2.36 -1.51
C LEU A 215 5.45 3.25 -1.71
N TYR A 216 6.45 2.77 -2.46
CA TYR A 216 7.59 3.58 -2.91
C TYR A 216 7.15 4.66 -3.92
N ALA A 217 6.20 4.34 -4.81
CA ALA A 217 5.64 5.26 -5.78
C ALA A 217 4.85 6.40 -5.11
N GLU A 218 4.17 6.13 -3.99
CA GLU A 218 3.56 7.17 -3.15
C GLU A 218 4.61 8.17 -2.62
N GLN A 219 5.76 7.66 -2.14
CA GLN A 219 6.87 8.52 -1.72
C GLN A 219 7.49 9.30 -2.88
N LEU A 220 7.68 8.64 -4.03
CA LEU A 220 8.22 9.29 -5.22
C LEU A 220 7.31 10.44 -5.68
N ALA A 221 5.99 10.31 -5.57
CA ALA A 221 5.06 11.39 -5.90
C ALA A 221 5.26 12.63 -5.02
N ASP A 222 5.51 12.45 -3.72
CA ASP A 222 5.86 13.54 -2.80
C ASP A 222 7.20 14.19 -3.15
N GLU A 223 8.22 13.39 -3.43
CA GLU A 223 9.54 13.88 -3.84
C GLU A 223 9.53 14.58 -5.20
N MET A 224 8.59 14.23 -6.07
CA MET A 224 8.34 14.97 -7.31
C MET A 224 7.60 16.28 -7.02
N GLY A 225 6.94 16.47 -5.88
CA GLY A 225 6.23 17.71 -5.55
C GLY A 225 4.74 17.68 -5.89
N MET A 226 4.13 16.48 -5.99
CA MET A 226 2.69 16.36 -6.22
C MET A 226 1.82 16.88 -5.07
N TYR A 227 2.42 17.10 -3.90
CA TYR A 227 1.77 17.69 -2.72
C TYR A 227 2.25 19.12 -2.45
N GLU A 228 2.99 19.75 -3.37
CA GLU A 228 3.46 21.12 -3.18
C GLU A 228 2.26 22.08 -3.02
N GLY A 229 2.25 22.85 -1.94
CA GLY A 229 1.12 23.71 -1.58
C GLY A 229 -0.10 22.98 -0.99
N ASP A 230 -0.07 21.65 -0.82
CA ASP A 230 -1.13 20.85 -0.22
C ASP A 230 -0.64 20.07 1.01
N PRO A 231 -0.46 20.75 2.16
CA PRO A 231 0.01 20.11 3.39
C PRO A 231 -0.93 19.00 3.90
N LEU A 232 -2.24 19.10 3.65
CA LEU A 232 -3.19 18.06 4.05
C LEU A 232 -3.05 16.83 3.14
N GLY A 233 -2.86 17.03 1.83
CA GLY A 233 -2.51 15.94 0.91
C GLY A 233 -1.25 15.21 1.35
N GLN A 234 -0.21 15.93 1.80
CA GLN A 234 1.00 15.32 2.35
C GLN A 234 0.73 14.54 3.64
N VAL A 235 -0.15 15.04 4.53
CA VAL A 235 -0.65 14.27 5.69
C VAL A 235 -1.35 12.98 5.24
N GLY A 236 -2.12 13.01 4.14
CA GLY A 236 -2.79 11.83 3.59
C GLY A 236 -1.81 10.78 3.09
N TYR A 237 -0.76 11.20 2.38
CA TYR A 237 0.36 10.35 2.00
C TYR A 237 1.04 9.72 3.23
N LEU A 238 1.37 10.52 4.23
CA LEU A 238 2.01 10.02 5.44
C LEU A 238 1.07 9.12 6.25
N GLN A 239 -0.24 9.37 6.27
CA GLN A 239 -1.21 8.47 6.88
C GLN A 239 -1.26 7.13 6.15
N SER A 240 -1.13 7.11 4.81
CA SER A 240 -1.02 5.88 4.03
C SER A 240 0.22 5.07 4.42
N LEU A 241 1.38 5.72 4.55
CA LEU A 241 2.60 5.09 5.07
C LEU A 241 2.44 4.62 6.51
N LEU A 242 1.84 5.43 7.39
CA LEU A 242 1.61 5.11 8.79
C LEU A 242 0.71 3.88 8.93
N PHE A 243 -0.32 3.78 8.10
CA PHE A 243 -1.19 2.60 8.03
C PHE A 243 -0.40 1.34 7.65
N ARG A 244 0.49 1.41 6.64
CA ARG A 244 1.34 0.27 6.27
C ARG A 244 2.45 -0.03 7.29
N ALA A 245 2.95 0.96 8.04
CA ALA A 245 3.84 0.72 9.17
C ALA A 245 3.10 0.06 10.34
N THR A 246 1.87 0.49 10.60
CA THR A 246 0.99 -0.08 11.63
C THR A 246 0.65 -1.54 11.33
N ARG A 247 0.51 -1.91 10.04
CA ARG A 247 0.37 -3.31 9.60
C ARG A 247 1.46 -4.21 10.16
N LEU A 248 2.73 -3.77 10.14
CA LEU A 248 3.83 -4.53 10.75
C LEU A 248 3.57 -4.79 12.24
N VAL A 249 3.11 -3.77 12.97
CA VAL A 249 2.86 -3.85 14.42
C VAL A 249 1.68 -4.76 14.74
N VAL A 250 0.55 -4.62 14.05
CA VAL A 250 -0.67 -5.38 14.38
C VAL A 250 -0.60 -6.82 13.89
N ASP A 251 0.03 -7.09 12.74
CA ASP A 251 0.21 -8.44 12.21
C ASP A 251 1.15 -9.24 13.14
N SER A 252 2.38 -8.75 13.38
CA SER A 252 3.29 -9.36 14.36
C SER A 252 2.74 -9.32 15.79
N GLY A 253 1.94 -8.29 16.11
CA GLY A 253 1.24 -8.14 17.37
C GLY A 253 0.34 -9.34 17.63
N MET A 254 -0.51 -9.70 16.68
CA MET A 254 -1.39 -10.86 16.80
C MET A 254 -0.64 -12.18 16.71
N HIS A 255 0.26 -12.32 15.73
CA HIS A 255 0.85 -13.62 15.38
C HIS A 255 2.06 -14.01 16.23
N ALA A 256 2.86 -13.05 16.74
CA ALA A 256 4.03 -13.31 17.57
C ALA A 256 3.89 -12.77 19.00
N LYS A 257 3.25 -11.60 19.18
CA LYS A 257 3.04 -10.98 20.51
C LYS A 257 1.70 -11.36 21.15
N ARG A 258 0.94 -12.25 20.50
CA ARG A 258 -0.31 -12.83 20.97
C ARG A 258 -1.38 -11.80 21.35
N TRP A 259 -1.40 -10.66 20.66
CA TRP A 259 -2.46 -9.66 20.82
C TRP A 259 -3.80 -10.24 20.38
N SER A 260 -4.87 -9.86 21.08
CA SER A 260 -6.22 -10.13 20.62
C SER A 260 -6.56 -9.30 19.38
N ARG A 261 -7.60 -9.74 18.66
CA ARG A 261 -8.20 -9.01 17.55
C ARG A 261 -8.63 -7.60 17.96
N GLU A 262 -9.21 -7.46 19.15
CA GLU A 262 -9.68 -6.19 19.70
C GLU A 262 -8.51 -5.25 19.96
N LYS A 263 -7.44 -5.73 20.61
CA LYS A 263 -6.25 -4.92 20.87
C LYS A 263 -5.60 -4.45 19.56
N ALA A 264 -5.49 -5.33 18.57
CA ALA A 264 -4.97 -4.98 17.25
C ALA A 264 -5.84 -3.91 16.56
N THR A 265 -7.17 -4.02 16.67
CA THR A 265 -8.12 -3.05 16.12
C THR A 265 -7.98 -1.69 16.80
N ASP A 266 -7.93 -1.67 18.13
CA ASP A 266 -7.83 -0.44 18.90
C ASP A 266 -6.48 0.26 18.65
N TYR A 267 -5.38 -0.50 18.57
CA TYR A 267 -4.06 0.04 18.19
C TYR A 267 -4.08 0.66 16.79
N LEU A 268 -4.70 -0.02 15.81
CA LEU A 268 -4.80 0.48 14.45
C LEU A 268 -5.56 1.81 14.39
N ILE A 269 -6.68 1.92 15.10
CA ILE A 269 -7.50 3.13 15.19
C ILE A 269 -6.72 4.26 15.87
N ALA A 270 -6.15 3.99 17.05
CA ALA A 270 -5.42 4.98 17.84
C ALA A 270 -4.19 5.52 17.11
N THR A 271 -3.57 4.71 16.24
CA THR A 271 -2.38 5.12 15.48
C THR A 271 -2.76 5.89 14.22
N THR A 272 -3.75 5.43 13.46
CA THR A 272 -3.99 5.92 12.08
C THR A 272 -5.18 6.87 11.95
N GLY A 273 -6.08 6.88 12.93
CA GLY A 273 -7.34 7.60 12.89
C GLY A 273 -8.37 7.04 11.90
N ILE A 274 -8.13 5.85 11.32
CA ILE A 274 -9.07 5.17 10.41
C ILE A 274 -10.27 4.65 11.19
N ALA A 275 -11.47 4.80 10.61
CA ALA A 275 -12.73 4.41 11.23
C ALA A 275 -12.78 2.93 11.65
N ARG A 276 -13.48 2.63 12.75
CA ARG A 276 -13.52 1.27 13.35
C ARG A 276 -13.97 0.19 12.38
N GLY A 277 -15.03 0.43 11.59
CA GLY A 277 -15.55 -0.57 10.65
C GLY A 277 -14.51 -1.01 9.61
N ARG A 278 -13.77 -0.05 9.04
CA ARG A 278 -12.66 -0.33 8.12
C ARG A 278 -11.50 -1.01 8.84
N SER A 279 -11.12 -0.53 10.02
CA SER A 279 -10.04 -1.11 10.82
C SER A 279 -10.31 -2.58 11.19
N GLN A 280 -11.55 -2.92 11.56
CA GLN A 280 -11.91 -4.30 11.91
C GLN A 280 -11.82 -5.24 10.70
N GLY A 281 -12.29 -4.83 9.52
CA GLY A 281 -12.15 -5.62 8.30
C GLY A 281 -10.69 -5.88 7.91
N GLU A 282 -9.80 -4.91 8.16
CA GLU A 282 -8.36 -5.11 7.97
C GLU A 282 -7.78 -6.11 8.97
N ILE A 283 -8.11 -5.99 10.27
CA ILE A 283 -7.65 -6.96 11.28
C ILE A 283 -8.15 -8.38 10.94
N ASP A 284 -9.40 -8.53 10.53
CA ASP A 284 -9.99 -9.82 10.12
C ASP A 284 -9.20 -10.46 8.98
N ARG A 285 -8.84 -9.67 7.96
CA ARG A 285 -7.98 -10.10 6.87
C ARG A 285 -6.62 -10.58 7.40
N TYR A 286 -6.00 -9.86 8.32
CA TYR A 286 -4.68 -10.23 8.83
C TYR A 286 -4.73 -11.54 9.62
N THR A 287 -5.85 -11.83 10.32
CA THR A 287 -6.00 -13.12 11.04
C THR A 287 -5.97 -14.35 10.13
N VAL A 288 -6.47 -14.22 8.89
CA VAL A 288 -6.54 -15.33 7.91
C VAL A 288 -5.39 -15.32 6.91
N TRP A 289 -4.59 -14.25 6.85
CA TRP A 289 -3.45 -14.14 5.93
C TRP A 289 -2.19 -13.61 6.62
N PRO A 290 -1.60 -14.40 7.54
CA PRO A 290 -0.50 -13.94 8.38
C PRO A 290 0.72 -13.49 7.56
N GLY A 291 1.30 -12.36 7.91
CA GLY A 291 2.54 -11.85 7.30
C GLY A 291 2.32 -11.12 5.96
N GLN A 292 1.18 -11.28 5.29
CA GLN A 292 0.92 -10.59 4.03
C GLN A 292 0.85 -9.08 4.21
N ALA A 293 0.28 -8.60 5.31
CA ALA A 293 0.20 -7.18 5.61
C ALA A 293 1.58 -6.52 5.76
N CYS A 294 2.62 -7.31 6.04
CA CYS A 294 3.99 -6.82 6.20
C CYS A 294 4.72 -6.54 4.88
N SER A 295 4.24 -7.13 3.77
CA SER A 295 4.89 -7.03 2.46
C SER A 295 5.02 -5.59 1.97
N TYR A 296 4.01 -4.76 2.25
CA TYR A 296 3.94 -3.36 1.85
C TYR A 296 5.13 -2.56 2.39
N LYS A 297 5.28 -2.50 3.72
CA LYS A 297 6.27 -1.62 4.35
C LYS A 297 7.68 -2.20 4.31
N ILE A 298 7.83 -3.52 4.41
CA ILE A 298 9.13 -4.18 4.23
C ILE A 298 9.61 -3.98 2.78
N GLY A 299 8.73 -4.20 1.80
CA GLY A 299 9.02 -3.94 0.39
C GLY A 299 9.42 -2.50 0.12
N HIS A 300 8.65 -1.53 0.64
CA HIS A 300 8.98 -0.10 0.55
C HIS A 300 10.37 0.22 1.11
N THR A 301 10.71 -0.37 2.26
CA THR A 301 12.01 -0.19 2.91
C THR A 301 13.14 -0.70 2.01
N VAL A 302 12.96 -1.87 1.37
CA VAL A 302 13.94 -2.43 0.43
C VAL A 302 14.07 -1.55 -0.83
N TRP A 303 12.96 -1.13 -1.44
CA TRP A 303 13.00 -0.23 -2.61
C TRP A 303 13.71 1.08 -2.32
N THR A 304 13.38 1.71 -1.20
CA THR A 304 13.98 2.99 -0.78
C THR A 304 15.47 2.82 -0.52
N ARG A 305 15.87 1.81 0.26
CA ARG A 305 17.28 1.51 0.52
C ARG A 305 18.05 1.25 -0.78
N LEU A 306 17.50 0.45 -1.69
CA LEU A 306 18.16 0.14 -2.96
C LEU A 306 18.33 1.37 -3.85
N ARG A 307 17.36 2.29 -3.83
CA ARG A 307 17.49 3.56 -4.54
C ARG A 307 18.56 4.43 -3.92
N ASP A 308 18.60 4.53 -2.60
CA ASP A 308 19.59 5.35 -1.91
C ASP A 308 21.01 4.79 -2.08
N GLU A 309 21.18 3.45 -2.05
CA GLU A 309 22.42 2.76 -2.47
C GLU A 309 22.78 3.03 -3.94
N ALA A 310 21.81 3.19 -4.82
CA ALA A 310 22.05 3.47 -6.23
C ALA A 310 22.44 4.93 -6.48
N LYS A 311 21.88 5.89 -5.72
CA LYS A 311 22.20 7.32 -5.80
C LYS A 311 23.67 7.63 -5.53
N THR A 312 24.37 6.80 -4.75
CA THR A 312 25.80 7.00 -4.44
C THR A 312 26.73 6.54 -5.57
N ARG A 313 26.21 5.96 -6.65
CA ARG A 313 27.01 5.42 -7.75
C ARG A 313 27.19 6.46 -8.86
N PRO A 314 28.35 6.52 -9.54
CA PRO A 314 28.54 7.36 -10.71
C PRO A 314 27.49 7.09 -11.80
N GLY A 315 26.99 8.14 -12.45
CA GLY A 315 26.03 8.01 -13.54
C GLY A 315 24.59 7.66 -13.12
N TYR A 316 24.26 7.71 -11.82
CA TYR A 316 22.89 7.50 -11.36
C TYR A 316 21.91 8.46 -12.04
N THR A 317 20.81 7.90 -12.54
CA THR A 317 19.62 8.66 -12.92
C THR A 317 18.37 7.94 -12.39
N PRO A 318 17.30 8.68 -12.01
CA PRO A 318 16.03 8.06 -11.62
C PRO A 318 15.49 7.12 -12.72
N LYS A 319 15.60 7.55 -13.98
CA LYS A 319 15.23 6.77 -15.17
C LYS A 319 15.98 5.45 -15.26
N GLY A 320 17.30 5.48 -15.05
CA GLY A 320 18.14 4.29 -15.05
C GLY A 320 17.76 3.32 -13.94
N PHE A 321 17.56 3.82 -12.71
CA PHE A 321 17.13 3.02 -11.58
C PHE A 321 15.77 2.34 -11.82
N HIS A 322 14.78 3.10 -12.30
CA HIS A 322 13.43 2.58 -12.55
C HIS A 322 13.31 1.65 -13.76
N SER A 323 14.33 1.56 -14.63
CA SER A 323 14.33 0.61 -15.75
C SER A 323 14.21 -0.85 -15.29
N VAL A 324 14.53 -1.15 -14.02
CA VAL A 324 14.34 -2.47 -13.41
C VAL A 324 12.89 -2.99 -13.52
N LEU A 325 11.89 -2.10 -13.61
CA LEU A 325 10.49 -2.47 -13.81
C LEU A 325 10.25 -3.29 -15.07
N LEU A 326 11.03 -3.05 -16.13
CA LEU A 326 10.96 -3.79 -17.40
C LEU A 326 11.37 -5.27 -17.24
N LYS A 327 12.01 -5.62 -16.12
CA LYS A 327 12.41 -7.00 -15.78
C LYS A 327 11.30 -7.76 -15.04
N GLY A 328 10.15 -7.14 -14.82
CA GLY A 328 8.98 -7.73 -14.17
C GLY A 328 9.18 -7.94 -12.66
N ALA A 329 8.09 -8.30 -11.97
CA ALA A 329 8.16 -8.58 -10.54
C ALA A 329 9.07 -9.77 -10.24
N MET A 330 9.77 -9.70 -9.11
CA MET A 330 10.71 -10.71 -8.63
C MET A 330 10.78 -10.70 -7.10
N PRO A 331 11.28 -11.76 -6.45
CA PRO A 331 11.58 -11.70 -5.01
C PRO A 331 12.52 -10.53 -4.70
N LEU A 332 12.34 -9.86 -3.56
CA LEU A 332 13.15 -8.71 -3.15
C LEU A 332 14.66 -9.06 -3.10
N ALA A 333 15.02 -10.26 -2.64
CA ALA A 333 16.42 -10.73 -2.69
C ALA A 333 17.00 -10.77 -4.12
N ILE A 334 16.17 -11.05 -5.13
CA ILE A 334 16.57 -11.01 -6.55
C ILE A 334 16.63 -9.56 -7.05
N LEU A 335 15.67 -8.72 -6.66
CA LEU A 335 15.70 -7.29 -6.97
C LEU A 335 17.01 -6.64 -6.48
N GLU A 336 17.43 -6.93 -5.24
CA GLU A 336 18.70 -6.42 -4.71
C GLU A 336 19.90 -6.81 -5.58
N ARG A 337 19.97 -8.09 -5.98
CA ARG A 337 21.03 -8.59 -6.85
C ARG A 337 21.02 -7.91 -8.21
N VAL A 338 19.84 -7.71 -8.80
CA VAL A 338 19.68 -7.04 -10.10
C VAL A 338 20.15 -5.58 -10.00
N VAL A 339 19.63 -4.82 -9.04
CA VAL A 339 19.98 -3.40 -8.86
C VAL A 339 21.47 -3.22 -8.58
N ARG A 340 22.08 -4.08 -7.75
CA ARG A 340 23.52 -3.99 -7.43
C ARG A 340 24.42 -4.36 -8.62
N ARG A 341 24.01 -5.31 -9.47
CA ARG A 341 24.78 -5.69 -10.67
C ARG A 341 24.77 -4.62 -11.76
N THR A 342 23.64 -3.96 -11.99
CA THR A 342 23.51 -2.93 -13.03
C THR A 342 24.41 -1.70 -12.77
N GLY A 343 24.89 -1.50 -11.55
CA GLY A 343 25.86 -0.44 -11.22
C GLY A 343 27.33 -0.85 -11.17
N ALA A 344 27.67 -2.11 -11.42
CA ALA A 344 29.04 -2.64 -11.26
C ALA A 344 29.82 -2.73 -12.59
N GLY A 345 29.29 -2.22 -13.70
CA GLY A 345 29.94 -2.33 -15.01
C GLY A 345 29.18 -1.64 -16.14
N ALA A 346 29.01 -0.32 -16.02
CA ALA A 346 28.67 0.56 -17.14
C ALA A 346 29.77 1.61 -17.28
#